data_AF-A0A519M032-F1
#
_entry.id   AF-A0A519M032-F1
#
_cell.length_a   1.000
_cell.length_b   1.000
_cell.length_c   1.000
_cell.angle_alpha   90.00
_cell.angle_beta   90.00
_cell.angle_gamma   90.00
#
_symmetry.space_group_name_H-M   'P 1'
#
loop_
_entity.id
_entity.type
_entity.pdbx_description
1 polymer ?
#
loop_
_entity_poly.entity_id
_entity_poly.type
_entity_poly.pdbx_seq_one_letter_code
_entity_poly.pdbx_strand_id
1 'polypeptide(L)'
;MSHEHVSNTKRIWVVFALLSIITIVEVILGIIKPESLYMNNLFHMNYLNWIFIILTIVKAYYIVWAFMHLEGERSNLRWSIVAPLVFLIIYLVFILLIEGNY
;
A
#
# COMPACT_ATOMS: atom_id res chain seq x y z
N MET A 1 16.92 -4.12 37.44
CA MET A 1 16.90 -3.26 36.24
C MET A 1 15.48 -3.30 35.71
N SER A 2 14.77 -2.18 35.77
CA SER A 2 13.37 -2.06 35.35
C SER A 2 13.26 -2.37 33.87
N HIS A 3 12.51 -3.41 33.53
CA HIS A 3 12.14 -3.72 32.15
C HIS A 3 11.29 -2.58 31.61
N GLU A 4 11.89 -1.69 30.81
CA GLU A 4 11.15 -0.72 30.01
C GLU A 4 10.27 -1.48 29.02
N HIS A 5 8.97 -1.52 29.29
CA HIS A 5 7.97 -1.83 28.29
C HIS A 5 7.93 -0.67 27.29
N VAL A 6 8.85 -0.67 26.32
CA VAL A 6 8.79 0.21 25.15
C VAL A 6 7.49 -0.09 24.40
N SER A 7 6.47 0.72 24.70
CA SER A 7 5.14 0.62 24.14
C SER A 7 5.19 0.93 22.64
N ASN A 8 5.06 -0.10 21.82
CA ASN A 8 4.85 0.03 20.38
C ASN A 8 3.52 0.72 20.03
N THR A 9 2.61 0.90 21.00
CA THR A 9 1.31 1.55 20.84
C THR A 9 1.44 2.98 20.31
N LYS A 10 2.45 3.73 20.77
CA LYS A 10 2.69 5.09 20.27
C LYS A 10 3.05 5.09 18.78
N ARG A 11 3.86 4.12 18.35
CA ARG A 11 4.26 3.97 16.95
C ARG A 11 3.09 3.56 16.06
N ILE A 12 2.26 2.63 16.53
CA ILE A 12 1.03 2.22 15.84
C ILE A 12 0.11 3.42 15.62
N TRP A 13 -0.10 4.26 16.64
CA TRP A 13 -0.94 5.45 16.53
C TRP A 13 -0.40 6.48 15.53
N VAL A 14 0.91 6.67 15.48
CA VAL A 14 1.57 7.56 14.50
C VAL A 14 1.37 7.03 13.08
N VAL A 15 1.63 5.75 12.85
CA VAL A 15 1.48 5.14 11.51
C VAL A 15 0.01 5.10 11.10
N PHE A 16 -0.90 4.84 12.04
CA PHE A 16 -2.35 4.91 11.80
C PHE A 16 -2.78 6.30 11.32
N ALA A 17 -2.35 7.36 12.01
CA ALA A 17 -2.68 8.73 11.62
C ALA A 17 -2.10 9.08 10.23
N LEU A 18 -0.84 8.68 9.96
CA LEU A 18 -0.21 8.86 8.64
C LEU A 18 -1.02 8.17 7.53
N LEU A 19 -1.39 6.90 7.74
CA LEU A 19 -2.15 6.13 6.77
C LEU A 19 -3.56 6.67 6.57
N SER A 20 -4.19 7.17 7.64
CA SER A 20 -5.48 7.84 7.56
C SER A 20 -5.40 9.08 6.67
N ILE A 21 -4.40 9.94 6.88
CA ILE A 21 -4.18 11.14 6.06
C ILE A 21 -3.95 10.78 4.60
N ILE A 22 -3.05 9.82 4.33
CA ILE A 22 -2.79 9.34 2.96
C ILE A 22 -4.08 8.88 2.28
N THR A 23 -4.89 8.09 3.00
CA THR A 23 -6.16 7.56 2.46
C THR A 23 -7.19 8.66 2.22
N ILE A 24 -7.29 9.65 3.11
CA ILE A 24 -8.18 10.80 2.92
C ILE A 24 -7.77 11.59 1.68
N VAL A 25 -6.47 11.84 1.52
CA VAL A 25 -5.93 12.54 0.34
C VAL A 25 -6.25 11.77 -0.94
N GLU A 26 -6.07 10.45 -0.96
CA GLU A 26 -6.46 9.62 -2.11
C GLU A 26 -7.96 9.73 -2.42
N VAL A 27 -8.83 9.63 -1.43
CA VAL A 27 -10.28 9.74 -1.65
C VAL A 27 -10.63 11.13 -2.21
N ILE A 28 -10.05 12.20 -1.67
CA ILE A 28 -10.27 13.57 -2.17
C ILE A 28 -9.79 13.71 -3.62
N LEU A 29 -8.58 13.24 -3.92
CA LEU A 29 -8.05 13.24 -5.30
C LEU A 29 -8.91 12.40 -6.24
N GLY A 30 -9.46 11.29 -5.76
CA GLY A 30 -10.34 10.40 -6.51
C GLY A 30 -11.72 10.99 -6.79
N ILE A 31 -12.22 11.88 -5.92
CA ILE A 31 -13.48 12.59 -6.11
C ILE A 31 -13.29 13.81 -7.02
N ILE A 32 -12.30 14.66 -6.71
CA ILE A 32 -12.07 15.93 -7.42
C ILE A 32 -11.52 15.69 -8.83
N LYS A 33 -10.68 14.65 -9.01
CA LYS A 33 -10.02 14.29 -10.28
C LYS A 33 -9.55 15.53 -11.07
N PRO A 34 -8.63 16.32 -10.51
CA PRO A 34 -8.24 17.59 -11.10
C PRO A 34 -7.76 17.39 -12.55
N GLU A 35 -8.27 18.23 -13.45
CA GLU A 35 -8.02 18.12 -14.90
C GLU A 35 -6.53 18.18 -15.25
N SER A 36 -5.70 18.89 -14.48
CA SER A 36 -4.25 18.94 -14.70
C SER A 36 -3.55 17.60 -14.47
N LEU A 37 -4.05 16.76 -13.54
CA LEU A 37 -3.54 15.41 -13.36
C LEU A 37 -4.24 14.45 -14.32
N TYR A 38 -5.53 14.68 -14.61
CA TYR A 38 -6.34 13.80 -15.45
C TYR A 38 -6.06 13.93 -16.96
N MET A 39 -5.74 15.10 -17.47
CA MET A 39 -5.61 15.32 -18.93
C MET A 39 -4.20 15.10 -19.44
N ASN A 40 -3.22 14.95 -18.56
CA ASN A 40 -1.86 14.66 -18.96
C ASN A 40 -1.58 13.15 -18.81
N ASN A 41 -1.23 12.52 -19.93
CA ASN A 41 -0.98 11.10 -20.00
C ASN A 41 0.53 10.82 -20.04
N LEU A 42 0.98 9.90 -19.19
CA LEU A 42 2.33 9.29 -19.24
C LEU A 42 2.17 7.79 -19.46
N PHE A 43 2.86 7.25 -20.48
CA PHE A 43 2.84 5.80 -20.76
C PHE A 43 1.43 5.21 -20.86
N HIS A 44 0.53 5.84 -21.64
CA HIS A 44 -0.87 5.42 -21.82
C HIS A 44 -1.76 5.47 -20.57
N MET A 45 -1.24 5.89 -19.41
CA MET A 45 -2.02 6.05 -18.19
C MET A 45 -1.94 7.48 -17.66
N ASN A 46 -3.00 7.84 -16.97
CA ASN A 46 -3.18 9.13 -16.34
C ASN A 46 -2.20 9.34 -15.17
N TYR A 47 -1.65 10.55 -14.95
CA TYR A 47 -0.83 10.82 -13.74
C TYR A 47 -1.57 10.52 -12.45
N LEU A 48 -2.89 10.73 -12.43
CA LEU A 48 -3.73 10.38 -11.30
C LEU A 48 -3.61 8.87 -10.98
N ASN A 49 -3.68 8.01 -11.99
CA ASN A 49 -3.57 6.55 -11.79
C ASN A 49 -2.20 6.16 -11.23
N TRP A 50 -1.12 6.79 -11.70
CA TRP A 50 0.22 6.57 -11.16
C TRP A 50 0.32 6.93 -9.67
N ILE A 51 -0.25 8.08 -9.28
CA ILE A 51 -0.30 8.50 -7.87
C ILE A 51 -1.06 7.48 -7.03
N PHE A 52 -2.21 7.00 -7.50
CA PHE A 52 -2.99 5.98 -6.79
C PHE A 52 -2.24 4.67 -6.61
N ILE A 53 -1.56 4.18 -7.65
CA ILE A 53 -0.77 2.94 -7.57
C ILE A 53 0.35 3.10 -6.54
N ILE A 54 1.10 4.21 -6.59
CA ILE A 54 2.21 4.46 -5.66
C ILE A 54 1.70 4.59 -4.22
N LEU A 55 0.65 5.39 -3.98
CA LEU A 55 0.08 5.57 -2.64
C LEU A 55 -0.49 4.26 -2.08
N THR A 56 -1.06 3.41 -2.94
CA THR A 56 -1.54 2.06 -2.55
C THR A 56 -0.39 1.15 -2.12
N ILE A 57 0.72 1.12 -2.87
CA ILE A 57 1.91 0.32 -2.50
C ILE A 57 2.51 0.82 -1.19
N VAL A 58 2.65 2.14 -1.03
CA VAL A 58 3.17 2.76 0.20
C VAL A 58 2.31 2.38 1.40
N LYS A 59 0.97 2.47 1.30
CA LYS A 59 0.05 2.01 2.35
C LYS A 59 0.26 0.54 2.69
N ALA A 60 0.29 -0.33 1.69
CA ALA A 60 0.45 -1.76 1.89
C ALA A 60 1.74 -2.07 2.67
N TYR A 61 2.85 -1.41 2.32
CA TYR A 61 4.11 -1.53 3.04
C TYR A 61 3.98 -1.13 4.52
N TYR A 62 3.44 0.07 4.80
CA TYR A 62 3.27 0.54 6.18
C TYR A 62 2.33 -0.35 7.00
N ILE A 63 1.29 -0.92 6.40
CA ILE A 63 0.39 -1.86 7.08
C ILE A 63 1.13 -3.13 7.50
N VAL A 64 1.85 -3.74 6.55
CA VAL A 64 2.61 -4.98 6.77
C VAL A 64 3.76 -4.75 7.75
N TRP A 65 4.38 -3.58 7.72
CA TRP A 65 5.52 -3.28 8.59
C TRP A 65 5.10 -2.92 10.02
N ALA A 66 4.11 -2.03 10.17
CA ALA A 66 3.74 -1.45 11.46
C ALA A 66 2.56 -2.14 12.16
N PHE A 67 1.51 -2.55 11.43
CA PHE A 67 0.38 -3.25 12.04
C PHE A 67 0.66 -4.75 12.19
N MET A 68 1.24 -5.38 11.18
CA MET A 68 1.64 -6.80 11.26
C MET A 68 2.99 -7.01 11.95
N HIS A 69 3.63 -5.94 12.45
CA HIS A 69 4.89 -5.98 13.22
C HIS A 69 6.03 -6.72 12.52
N LEU A 70 6.04 -6.81 11.19
CA LEU A 70 7.05 -7.58 10.46
C LEU A 70 8.43 -6.94 10.43
N GLU A 71 8.62 -5.74 10.99
CA GLU A 71 9.89 -5.01 11.04
C GLU A 71 11.02 -5.78 11.72
N GLY A 72 10.76 -6.33 12.91
CA GLY A 72 11.75 -7.05 13.72
C GLY A 72 11.71 -8.56 13.56
N GLU A 73 10.82 -9.07 12.70
CA GLU A 73 10.59 -10.50 12.55
C GLU A 73 11.63 -11.18 11.66
N ARG A 74 11.77 -12.50 11.84
CA ARG A 74 12.69 -13.31 11.04
C ARG A 74 12.34 -13.19 9.55
N SER A 75 13.36 -13.07 8.71
CA SER A 75 13.19 -12.96 7.24
C SER A 75 12.25 -14.03 6.68
N ASN A 76 12.39 -15.28 7.13
CA ASN A 76 11.52 -16.39 6.71
C ASN A 76 10.04 -16.16 7.07
N LEU A 77 9.74 -15.59 8.23
CA LEU A 77 8.35 -15.29 8.62
C LEU A 77 7.77 -14.18 7.75
N ARG A 78 8.56 -13.13 7.48
CA ARG A 78 8.17 -12.04 6.58
C ARG A 78 7.85 -12.57 5.18
N TRP A 79 8.72 -13.40 4.62
CA TRP A 79 8.50 -14.00 3.28
C TRP A 79 7.31 -14.95 3.24
N SER A 80 7.01 -15.67 4.32
CA SER A 80 5.81 -16.52 4.41
C SER A 80 4.50 -15.74 4.22
N ILE A 81 4.48 -14.46 4.59
CA ILE A 81 3.30 -13.60 4.47
C ILE A 81 3.33 -12.80 3.16
N VAL A 82 4.49 -12.25 2.79
CA VAL A 82 4.62 -11.40 1.60
C VAL A 82 4.58 -12.22 0.31
N ALA A 83 5.17 -13.42 0.27
CA ALA A 83 5.23 -14.23 -0.96
C ALA A 83 3.85 -14.67 -1.48
N PRO A 84 2.92 -15.18 -0.65
CA PRO A 84 1.58 -15.52 -1.10
C PRO A 84 0.82 -14.30 -1.64
N LEU A 85 0.99 -13.12 -1.00
CA LEU A 85 0.35 -11.89 -1.43
C LEU A 85 0.85 -11.45 -2.81
N VAL A 86 2.16 -11.43 -3.02
CA VAL A 86 2.78 -11.07 -4.31
C VAL A 86 2.40 -12.09 -5.39
N PHE A 87 2.45 -13.38 -5.08
CA PHE A 87 2.02 -14.45 -5.98
C PHE A 87 0.56 -14.26 -6.40
N LEU A 88 -0.33 -14.00 -5.44
CA LEU A 88 -1.76 -13.78 -5.70
C LEU A 88 -1.99 -12.57 -6.63
N ILE A 89 -1.30 -11.45 -6.40
CA ILE A 89 -1.43 -10.25 -7.23
C ILE A 89 -1.00 -10.55 -8.68
N ILE A 90 0.16 -11.18 -8.87
CA ILE A 90 0.67 -11.51 -10.21
C ILE A 90 -0.25 -12.51 -10.90
N TYR A 91 -0.71 -13.53 -10.18
CA TYR A 91 -1.64 -14.53 -10.71
C TYR A 91 -2.99 -13.91 -11.11
N LEU A 92 -3.50 -12.97 -10.32
CA LEU A 92 -4.75 -12.28 -10.62
C LEU A 92 -4.61 -11.34 -11.83
N VAL A 93 -3.47 -10.66 -11.98
CA VAL A 93 -3.19 -9.89 -13.20
C VAL A 93 -3.11 -10.81 -14.41
N PHE A 94 -2.43 -11.96 -14.28
CA PHE A 94 -2.30 -12.94 -15.35
C PHE A 94 -3.66 -13.47 -15.82
N ILE A 95 -4.53 -13.90 -14.90
CA ILE A 95 -5.85 -14.43 -15.27
C ILE A 95 -6.74 -13.34 -15.91
N LEU A 96 -6.70 -12.10 -15.41
CA LEU A 96 -7.45 -11.00 -16.01
C LEU A 96 -6.97 -10.65 -17.43
N LEU A 97 -5.68 -10.77 -17.72
CA LEU A 97 -5.14 -10.50 -19.06
C LEU A 97 -5.48 -11.62 -20.06
N ILE A 98 -5.56 -12.87 -19.60
CA ILE A 98 -5.94 -14.01 -20.47
C ILE A 98 -7.45 -14.03 -20.69
N GLU A 99 -8.23 -14.02 -19.61
CA GLU A 99 -9.69 -14.12 -19.68
C GLU A 99 -10.33 -12.81 -20.18
N GLY A 100 -9.75 -11.64 -19.87
CA GLY A 100 -10.25 -10.36 -20.35
C GLY A 100 -9.98 -10.08 -21.82
N ASN A 101 -9.16 -10.91 -22.49
CA ASN A 101 -8.90 -10.84 -23.93
C ASN A 101 -9.68 -11.91 -24.71
N TYR A 102 -10.60 -12.62 -24.04
CA TYR A 102 -11.58 -13.54 -24.63
C TYR A 102 -12.96 -12.86 -24.69
#